data_AF-A0A814NHI7-F1
#
_entry.id   AF-A0A814NHI7-F1
#
_cell.length_a   1.000
_cell.length_b   1.000
_cell.length_c   1.000
_cell.angle_alpha   90.00
_cell.angle_beta   90.00
_cell.angle_gamma   90.00
#
_symmetry.space_group_name_H-M   'P 1'
#
loop_
_entity.id
_entity.type
_entity.pdbx_description
1 polymer ?
#
loop_
_entity_poly.entity_id
_entity_poly.type
_entity_poly.pdbx_seq_one_letter_code
_entity_poly.pdbx_strand_id
1 'polypeptide(L)'
;MSTTTKKFREFMAEPLGDKGIRDVPGIGEVLGTKLADAGYEKAYVLFGKFLLSNKDPESFQDWLQTQCGANSHQAKTTTQALSDWAEAFI
;
A
#
# COMPACT_ATOMS: atom_id res chain seq x y z
N MET A 1 14.32 1.03 -17.06
CA MET A 1 14.78 0.01 -16.09
C MET A 1 14.54 0.56 -14.71
N SER A 2 13.36 0.34 -14.15
CA SER A 2 13.01 0.84 -12.80
C SER A 2 13.66 -0.07 -11.77
N THR A 3 14.65 0.41 -11.03
CA THR A 3 15.24 -0.35 -9.92
C THR A 3 14.23 -0.41 -8.79
N THR A 4 13.76 -1.61 -8.44
CA THR A 4 12.82 -1.81 -7.33
C THR A 4 13.56 -1.80 -6.00
N THR A 5 12.94 -1.20 -4.98
CA THR A 5 13.53 -1.11 -3.64
C THR A 5 13.59 -2.49 -2.98
N LYS A 6 14.48 -2.66 -1.99
CA LYS A 6 14.53 -3.89 -1.17
C LYS A 6 13.17 -4.20 -0.55
N LYS A 7 12.51 -3.18 0.01
CA LYS A 7 11.18 -3.27 0.61
C LYS A 7 10.13 -3.77 -0.38
N PHE A 8 10.14 -3.25 -1.62
CA PHE A 8 9.24 -3.74 -2.66
C PHE A 8 9.47 -5.22 -2.98
N ARG A 9 10.74 -5.65 -3.08
CA ARG A 9 11.08 -7.06 -3.33
C ARG A 9 10.61 -7.97 -2.18
N GLU A 10 10.78 -7.55 -0.93
CA GLU A 10 10.30 -8.29 0.25
C GLU A 10 8.77 -8.34 0.34
N PHE A 11 8.09 -7.27 -0.11
CA PHE A 11 6.64 -7.23 -0.19
C PHE A 11 6.10 -8.21 -1.25
N MET A 12 6.77 -8.32 -2.39
CA MET A 12 6.38 -9.19 -3.50
C MET A 12 6.85 -10.65 -3.36
N ALA A 13 7.72 -10.96 -2.40
CA ALA A 13 8.31 -12.30 -2.26
C ALA A 13 7.32 -13.36 -1.78
N GLU A 14 6.23 -12.95 -1.12
CA GLU A 14 5.26 -13.85 -0.50
C GLU A 14 3.87 -13.16 -0.42
N PRO A 15 2.79 -13.95 -0.24
CA PRO A 15 1.46 -13.39 0.01
C PRO A 15 1.41 -12.46 1.23
N LEU A 16 0.42 -11.56 1.30
CA LEU A 16 0.33 -10.53 2.36
C LEU A 16 0.40 -11.09 3.78
N GLY A 17 -0.18 -12.27 4.04
CA GLY A 17 -0.16 -12.92 5.35
C GLY A 17 -0.50 -11.95 6.48
N ASP A 18 0.37 -11.88 7.49
CA ASP A 18 0.27 -10.97 8.63
C ASP A 18 1.17 -9.72 8.54
N LYS A 19 1.68 -9.40 7.33
CA LYS A 19 2.53 -8.22 7.09
C LYS A 19 1.86 -6.96 7.63
N GLY A 20 2.65 -6.13 8.32
CA GLY A 20 2.18 -4.87 8.88
C GLY A 20 1.94 -3.82 7.81
N ILE A 21 1.18 -2.78 8.14
CA ILE A 21 0.94 -1.64 7.23
C ILE A 21 2.24 -0.96 6.80
N ARG A 22 3.25 -0.99 7.67
CA ARG A 22 4.58 -0.41 7.43
C ARG A 22 5.43 -1.27 6.50
N ASP A 23 5.05 -2.49 6.16
CA ASP A 23 5.76 -3.32 5.18
C ASP A 23 5.35 -2.97 3.74
N VAL A 24 4.24 -2.24 3.57
CA VAL A 24 3.76 -1.80 2.26
C VAL A 24 4.70 -0.73 1.69
N PRO A 25 5.18 -0.88 0.44
CA PRO A 25 5.96 0.15 -0.23
C PRO A 25 5.22 1.50 -0.28
N GLY A 26 5.95 2.61 -0.13
CA GLY A 26 5.36 3.95 -0.05
C GLY A 26 4.82 4.34 1.34
N ILE A 27 4.57 3.38 2.23
CA ILE A 27 4.15 3.65 3.61
C ILE A 27 5.36 3.66 4.55
N GLY A 28 5.72 4.86 5.01
CA GLY A 28 6.74 5.06 6.06
C GLY A 28 6.15 5.01 7.47
N GLU A 29 6.97 5.29 8.49
CA GLU A 29 6.55 5.26 9.89
C GLU A 29 5.39 6.22 10.19
N VAL A 30 5.51 7.48 9.75
CA VAL A 30 4.48 8.52 9.98
C VAL A 30 3.14 8.16 9.35
N LEU A 31 3.15 7.73 8.08
CA LEU A 31 1.92 7.32 7.39
C LEU A 31 1.35 6.04 8.00
N GLY A 32 2.22 5.08 8.35
CA GLY A 32 1.83 3.82 8.97
C GLY A 32 1.17 4.02 10.32
N THR A 33 1.66 4.94 11.15
CA THR A 33 1.01 5.26 12.43
C THR A 33 -0.38 5.85 12.22
N LYS A 34 -0.52 6.84 11.33
CA LYS A 34 -1.84 7.43 11.03
C LYS A 34 -2.84 6.42 10.47
N LEU A 35 -2.36 5.51 9.60
CA LEU A 35 -3.17 4.43 9.06
C LEU A 35 -3.57 3.44 10.15
N ALA A 36 -2.65 3.05 11.05
CA ALA A 36 -2.94 2.19 12.18
C ALA A 36 -3.96 2.84 13.14
N ASP A 37 -3.83 4.12 13.45
CA ASP A 37 -4.79 4.90 14.26
C ASP A 37 -6.18 4.94 13.61
N ALA A 38 -6.25 4.90 12.28
CA ALA A 38 -7.48 4.80 11.50
C ALA A 38 -7.99 3.35 11.32
N GLY A 39 -7.36 2.35 11.96
CA GLY A 39 -7.74 0.93 11.91
C GLY A 39 -7.08 0.11 10.79
N TYR A 40 -6.16 0.69 10.04
CA TYR A 40 -5.39 0.02 8.97
C TYR A 40 -4.03 -0.43 9.50
N GLU A 41 -4.02 -1.39 10.41
CA GLU A 41 -2.77 -1.88 11.03
C GLU A 41 -2.02 -2.91 10.15
N LYS A 42 -2.76 -3.63 9.30
CA LYS A 42 -2.24 -4.74 8.50
C LYS A 42 -2.34 -4.46 7.00
N ALA A 43 -1.39 -5.01 6.24
CA ALA A 43 -1.31 -4.80 4.79
C ALA A 43 -2.56 -5.34 4.06
N TYR A 44 -3.14 -6.46 4.52
CA TYR A 44 -4.38 -6.99 3.94
C TYR A 44 -5.60 -6.09 4.14
N VAL A 45 -5.65 -5.30 5.22
CA VAL A 45 -6.76 -4.35 5.46
C VAL A 45 -6.66 -3.19 4.46
N LEU A 46 -5.45 -2.66 4.26
CA LEU A 46 -5.20 -1.65 3.23
C LEU A 46 -5.48 -2.18 1.83
N PHE A 47 -5.09 -3.42 1.55
CA PHE A 47 -5.37 -4.07 0.28
C PHE A 47 -6.87 -4.26 0.05
N GLY A 48 -7.63 -4.65 1.07
CA GLY A 48 -9.09 -4.70 1.01
C GLY A 48 -9.71 -3.35 0.63
N LYS A 49 -9.19 -2.24 1.18
CA LYS A 49 -9.61 -0.90 0.78
C LYS A 49 -9.29 -0.59 -0.68
N PHE A 50 -8.13 -1.00 -1.17
CA PHE A 50 -7.77 -0.88 -2.60
C PHE A 50 -8.73 -1.66 -3.51
N LEU A 51 -9.11 -2.88 -3.11
CA LEU A 51 -10.11 -3.68 -3.84
C LEU A 51 -11.49 -3.03 -3.85
N LEU A 52 -11.93 -2.45 -2.73
CA LEU A 52 -13.21 -1.73 -2.64
C LEU A 52 -13.25 -0.47 -3.53
N SER A 53 -12.10 0.08 -3.87
CA SER A 53 -11.97 1.15 -4.87
C SER A 53 -11.96 0.60 -6.31
N ASN A 54 -12.42 -0.63 -6.56
CA ASN A 54 -12.36 -1.30 -7.86
C ASN A 54 -10.94 -1.37 -8.46
N LYS A 55 -9.90 -1.38 -7.61
CA LYS A 55 -8.49 -1.25 -8.02
C LYS A 55 -8.20 0.04 -8.81
N ASP A 56 -9.07 1.05 -8.73
CA ASP A 56 -8.89 2.33 -9.41
C ASP A 56 -7.72 3.11 -8.78
N PRO A 57 -6.64 3.38 -9.53
CA PRO A 57 -5.45 4.01 -8.97
C PRO A 57 -5.71 5.42 -8.46
N GLU A 58 -6.52 6.22 -9.16
CA GLU A 58 -6.77 7.62 -8.80
C GLU A 58 -7.60 7.71 -7.52
N SER A 59 -8.72 6.98 -7.46
CA SER A 59 -9.59 6.94 -6.28
C SER A 59 -8.85 6.47 -5.03
N PHE A 60 -7.98 5.46 -5.16
CA PHE A 60 -7.20 4.99 -4.02
C PHE A 60 -6.11 5.97 -3.62
N GLN A 61 -5.42 6.60 -4.58
CA GLN A 61 -4.41 7.63 -4.28
C GLN A 61 -5.02 8.83 -3.57
N ASP A 62 -6.17 9.32 -4.01
CA ASP A 62 -6.86 10.45 -3.39
C ASP A 62 -7.35 10.12 -1.99
N TRP A 63 -7.88 8.91 -1.81
CA TRP A 63 -8.25 8.41 -0.49
C TRP A 63 -7.03 8.34 0.45
N LEU A 64 -5.89 7.83 -0.02
CA LEU A 64 -4.68 7.68 0.79
C LEU A 64 -4.10 9.05 1.18
N GLN A 65 -4.08 10.01 0.24
CA GLN A 65 -3.73 11.40 0.52
C GLN A 65 -4.64 12.01 1.59
N THR A 66 -5.96 11.78 1.49
CA THR A 66 -6.94 12.32 2.44
C THR A 66 -6.83 11.68 3.82
N GLN A 67 -6.62 10.36 3.90
CA GLN A 67 -6.63 9.65 5.18
C GLN A 67 -5.36 9.84 6.00
N CYS A 68 -4.18 9.75 5.38
CA CYS A 68 -2.91 9.80 6.13
C CYS A 68 -2.00 10.96 5.73
N GLY A 69 -2.40 11.79 4.77
CA GLY A 69 -1.58 12.89 4.27
C GLY A 69 -0.38 12.40 3.46
N ALA A 70 -0.52 11.25 2.77
CA ALA A 70 0.49 10.78 1.84
C ALA A 70 0.73 11.83 0.75
N ASN A 71 1.96 12.01 0.29
CA ASN A 71 2.23 12.81 -0.90
C ASN A 71 2.00 11.99 -2.18
N SER A 72 1.98 12.65 -3.34
CA SER A 72 1.71 11.99 -4.63
C SER A 72 2.71 10.88 -4.97
N HIS A 73 3.97 10.97 -4.51
CA HIS A 73 4.95 9.91 -4.74
C HIS A 73 4.62 8.68 -3.89
N GLN A 74 4.40 8.86 -2.59
CA GLN A 74 4.01 7.80 -1.66
C GLN A 74 2.72 7.11 -2.12
N ALA A 75 1.72 7.89 -2.51
CA ALA A 75 0.45 7.37 -2.97
C ALA A 75 0.61 6.50 -4.23
N LYS A 76 1.35 6.98 -5.23
CA LYS A 76 1.66 6.20 -6.44
C LYS A 76 2.45 4.93 -6.13
N THR A 77 3.48 5.01 -5.29
CA THR A 77 4.29 3.83 -4.92
C THR A 77 3.47 2.78 -4.19
N THR A 78 2.61 3.19 -3.24
CA THR A 78 1.73 2.26 -2.52
C THR A 78 0.72 1.62 -3.47
N THR A 79 0.08 2.43 -4.32
CA THR A 79 -0.91 1.93 -5.29
C THR A 79 -0.29 0.94 -6.26
N GLN A 80 0.89 1.25 -6.81
CA GLN A 80 1.60 0.36 -7.71
C GLN A 80 1.96 -0.96 -7.01
N ALA A 81 2.47 -0.91 -5.79
CA ALA A 81 2.81 -2.12 -5.05
C ALA A 81 1.60 -3.02 -4.77
N LEU A 82 0.44 -2.43 -4.43
CA LEU A 82 -0.79 -3.20 -4.25
C LEU A 82 -1.33 -3.77 -5.58
N SER A 83 -1.19 -3.02 -6.68
CA SER A 83 -1.56 -3.50 -8.03
C SER A 83 -0.69 -4.67 -8.47
N ASP A 84 0.64 -4.52 -8.38
CA ASP A 84 1.60 -5.55 -8.76
C ASP A 84 1.40 -6.81 -7.91
N TRP A 85 1.15 -6.63 -6.60
CA TRP A 85 0.85 -7.75 -5.71
C TRP A 85 -0.46 -8.44 -6.10
N ALA A 86 -1.50 -7.68 -6.45
CA ALA A 86 -2.75 -8.25 -6.94
C ALA A 86 -2.53 -9.09 -8.21
N GLU A 87 -1.75 -8.59 -9.17
CA GLU A 87 -1.45 -9.31 -10.42
C GLU A 87 -0.62 -10.58 -10.18
N ALA A 88 0.24 -10.59 -9.17
CA ALA A 88 1.10 -11.74 -8.88
C ALA A 88 0.40 -12.86 -8.09
N PHE A 89 -0.60 -12.54 -7.28
CA PHE A 89 -1.18 -13.48 -6.30
C PHE A 89 -2.70 -13.67 -6.39
N ILE A 90 -3.43 -12.93 -7.24
CA ILE A 90 -4.89 -13.03 -7.44
C ILE A 90 -5.21 -13.14 -8.93
#